data_AF-A0A1G7RQN2-F1
#
_entry.id   AF-A0A1G7RQN2-F1
#
_cell.length_a   1.000
_cell.length_b   1.000
_cell.length_c   1.000
_cell.angle_alpha   90.00
_cell.angle_beta   90.00
_cell.angle_gamma   90.00
#
_symmetry.space_group_name_H-M   'P 1'
#
loop_
_entity.id
_entity.type
_entity.pdbx_description
1 polymer ?
#
loop_
_entity_poly.entity_id
_entity_poly.type
_entity_poly.pdbx_seq_one_letter_code
_entity_poly.pdbx_strand_id
1 'polypeptide(L)'
;MGKTLKVIISMILILALVGVISLYAYIDLSSKANHVQKSNSELINTKDEIQTQIDALYFDDQKDFLSETLNLEMMKPIQEEINKLNESTSVKNQFLDQLKDIELRYEAQIAVNDFFQGTEEAIRGNQVNEELMIREDLTKETVLEVKDKYYFIEKMDEENEVPIELDNFEKSVNRLIDRVEGSMDEVEELNTLFKAVEKIEIVDGNIGKIAQAMHKFDQRLLQVQNSLPSLYKKMDKRADNYTAKMIQKVAEIAKNVPQYYQLVITSVEPSKRLTDALEENRDLFEVVEASTIESVEVSQTIPQDTQTSSNDYYYEEPENSWTNPDPNPPTTNTQESPGPVEPEPNEPEATADYYNNSDY
;
A
#
# COMPACT_ATOMS: atom_id res chain seq x y z
N MET A 1 -60.23 -67.55 -59.68
CA MET A 1 -59.06 -66.66 -59.46
C MET A 1 -57.81 -67.52 -59.30
N GLY A 2 -56.96 -67.54 -60.32
CA GLY A 2 -55.85 -68.49 -60.46
C GLY A 2 -54.73 -68.26 -59.44
N LYS A 3 -54.06 -69.34 -59.03
CA LYS A 3 -52.93 -69.35 -58.08
C LYS A 3 -51.84 -68.32 -58.43
N THR A 4 -51.67 -68.00 -59.71
CA THR A 4 -50.77 -66.96 -60.22
C THR A 4 -51.12 -65.55 -59.76
N LEU A 5 -52.40 -65.19 -59.65
CA LEU A 5 -52.82 -63.87 -59.18
C LEU A 5 -52.50 -63.67 -57.68
N LYS A 6 -52.63 -64.74 -56.87
CA LYS A 6 -52.27 -64.70 -55.45
C LYS A 6 -50.76 -64.54 -55.23
N VAL A 7 -49.94 -65.17 -56.08
CA VAL A 7 -48.47 -65.04 -56.02
C VAL A 7 -48.03 -63.62 -56.37
N ILE A 8 -48.61 -63.03 -57.42
CA ILE A 8 -48.28 -61.66 -57.83
C ILE A 8 -48.69 -60.64 -56.75
N ILE A 9 -49.88 -60.77 -56.17
CA ILE A 9 -50.35 -59.90 -55.09
C ILE A 9 -49.44 -60.03 -53.86
N SER A 10 -49.05 -61.25 -53.49
CA SER A 10 -48.15 -61.48 -52.36
C SER A 10 -46.75 -60.90 -52.59
N MET A 11 -46.25 -60.92 -53.83
CA MET A 11 -44.93 -60.36 -54.18
C MET A 11 -44.93 -58.82 -54.15
N ILE A 12 -46.01 -58.18 -54.59
CA ILE A 12 -46.19 -56.72 -54.49
C ILE A 12 -46.26 -56.29 -53.02
N LEU A 13 -46.95 -57.06 -52.18
CA LEU A 13 -47.06 -56.78 -50.75
C LEU A 13 -45.72 -56.91 -50.01
N ILE A 14 -44.88 -57.88 -50.39
CA ILE A 14 -43.52 -58.03 -49.83
C ILE A 14 -42.62 -56.88 -50.28
N LEU A 15 -42.68 -56.47 -51.56
CA LEU A 15 -41.91 -55.33 -52.05
C LEU A 15 -42.34 -54.01 -51.38
N ALA A 16 -43.64 -53.83 -51.15
CA ALA A 16 -44.15 -52.69 -50.38
C ALA A 16 -43.65 -52.71 -48.92
N LEU A 17 -43.61 -53.88 -48.28
CA LEU A 17 -43.11 -54.04 -46.93
C LEU A 17 -41.61 -53.70 -46.82
N VAL A 18 -40.80 -54.20 -47.77
CA VAL A 18 -39.36 -53.87 -47.84
C VAL A 18 -39.14 -52.38 -48.09
N GLY A 19 -39.96 -51.75 -48.93
CA GLY A 19 -39.92 -50.30 -49.15
C GLY A 19 -40.24 -49.50 -47.88
N VAL A 20 -41.25 -49.90 -47.11
CA VAL A 20 -41.63 -49.24 -45.85
C VAL A 20 -40.55 -49.40 -44.78
N ILE A 21 -39.95 -50.59 -44.64
CA ILE A 21 -38.86 -50.82 -43.68
C ILE A 21 -37.61 -50.00 -44.05
N SER A 22 -37.27 -49.94 -45.35
CA SER A 22 -36.14 -49.15 -45.84
C SER A 22 -36.37 -47.64 -45.64
N LEU A 23 -37.60 -47.16 -45.82
CA LEU A 23 -37.98 -45.77 -45.57
C LEU A 23 -37.93 -45.45 -44.07
N TYR A 24 -38.36 -46.37 -43.20
CA TYR A 24 -38.29 -46.20 -41.75
C TYR A 24 -36.83 -46.14 -41.25
N ALA A 25 -35.97 -47.00 -41.79
CA ALA A 25 -34.53 -46.97 -41.49
C ALA A 25 -33.87 -45.68 -42.00
N TYR A 26 -34.23 -45.20 -43.19
CA TYR A 26 -33.71 -43.94 -43.73
C TYR A 26 -34.17 -42.72 -42.91
N ILE A 27 -35.43 -42.71 -42.45
CA ILE A 27 -35.96 -41.64 -41.59
C ILE A 27 -35.31 -41.67 -40.20
N ASP A 28 -35.07 -42.84 -39.60
CA ASP A 28 -34.37 -42.97 -38.31
C ASP A 28 -32.89 -42.59 -38.41
N LEU A 29 -32.22 -42.92 -39.52
CA LEU A 29 -30.82 -42.55 -39.76
C LEU A 29 -30.68 -41.05 -40.09
N SER A 30 -31.61 -40.50 -40.87
CA SER A 30 -31.66 -39.06 -41.22
C SER A 30 -32.08 -38.20 -40.05
N SER A 31 -33.00 -38.66 -39.19
CA SER A 31 -33.40 -37.93 -37.98
C SER A 31 -32.25 -37.89 -36.97
N LYS A 32 -31.53 -39.00 -36.76
CA LYS A 32 -30.33 -39.04 -35.89
C LYS A 32 -29.18 -38.21 -36.45
N ALA A 33 -28.88 -38.29 -37.75
CA ALA A 33 -27.84 -37.47 -38.37
C ALA A 33 -28.16 -35.96 -38.29
N ASN A 34 -29.40 -35.56 -38.59
CA ASN A 34 -29.83 -34.17 -38.49
C ASN A 34 -29.94 -33.68 -37.04
N HIS A 35 -30.29 -34.53 -36.07
CA HIS A 35 -30.30 -34.15 -34.65
C HIS A 35 -28.90 -33.92 -34.11
N VAL A 36 -27.94 -34.80 -34.46
CA VAL A 36 -26.54 -34.69 -34.04
C VAL A 36 -25.87 -33.47 -34.67
N GLN A 37 -26.19 -33.17 -35.94
CA GLN A 37 -25.62 -32.02 -36.63
C GLN A 37 -26.18 -30.69 -36.11
N LYS A 38 -27.48 -30.65 -35.77
CA LYS A 38 -28.13 -29.47 -35.19
C LYS A 38 -27.72 -29.22 -33.73
N SER A 39 -27.57 -30.28 -32.93
CA SER A 39 -27.05 -30.17 -31.57
C SER A 39 -25.58 -29.76 -31.53
N ASN A 40 -24.76 -30.20 -32.49
CA ASN A 40 -23.36 -29.80 -32.57
C ASN A 40 -23.20 -28.35 -33.03
N SER A 41 -24.01 -27.86 -33.98
CA SER A 41 -23.97 -26.44 -34.38
C SER A 41 -24.45 -25.52 -33.26
N GLU A 42 -25.48 -25.91 -32.51
CA GLU A 42 -26.00 -25.13 -31.39
C GLU A 42 -24.97 -25.07 -30.24
N LEU A 43 -24.29 -26.18 -29.94
CA LEU A 43 -23.21 -26.22 -28.95
C LEU A 43 -21.98 -25.39 -29.36
N ILE A 44 -21.61 -25.38 -30.65
CA ILE A 44 -20.50 -24.54 -31.14
C ILE A 44 -20.85 -23.06 -30.98
N ASN A 45 -22.07 -22.66 -31.37
CA ASN A 45 -22.53 -21.28 -31.22
C ASN A 45 -22.52 -20.83 -29.75
N THR A 46 -22.99 -21.67 -28.82
CA THR A 46 -22.95 -21.35 -27.38
C THR A 46 -21.52 -21.17 -26.86
N LYS A 47 -20.55 -21.97 -27.33
CA LYS A 47 -19.15 -21.81 -26.93
C LYS A 47 -18.55 -20.50 -27.42
N ASP A 48 -18.79 -20.15 -28.68
CA ASP A 48 -18.29 -18.90 -29.27
C ASP A 48 -18.93 -17.68 -28.60
N GLU A 49 -20.22 -17.77 -28.25
CA GLU A 49 -20.93 -16.74 -27.47
C GLU A 49 -20.33 -16.57 -26.07
N ILE A 50 -20.10 -17.66 -25.33
CA ILE A 50 -19.46 -17.61 -23.99
C ILE A 50 -18.05 -17.03 -24.09
N GLN A 51 -17.24 -17.47 -25.06
CA GLN A 51 -15.89 -16.95 -25.24
C GLN A 51 -15.92 -15.45 -25.57
N THR A 52 -16.84 -15.00 -26.43
CA THR A 52 -17.01 -13.57 -26.76
C THR A 52 -17.37 -12.75 -25.52
N GLN A 53 -18.22 -13.29 -24.64
CA GLN A 53 -18.58 -12.62 -23.39
C GLN A 53 -17.41 -12.54 -22.41
N ILE A 54 -16.61 -13.60 -22.30
CA ILE A 54 -15.37 -13.63 -21.50
C ILE A 54 -14.36 -12.63 -22.07
N ASP A 55 -14.18 -12.61 -23.39
CA ASP A 55 -13.22 -11.73 -24.06
C ASP A 55 -13.57 -10.25 -23.88
N ALA A 56 -14.87 -9.93 -23.81
CA ALA A 56 -15.35 -8.58 -23.50
C ALA A 56 -15.06 -8.10 -22.06
N LEU A 57 -14.62 -8.99 -21.16
CA LEU A 57 -14.18 -8.62 -19.82
C LEU A 57 -12.73 -8.11 -19.81
N TYR A 58 -11.97 -8.35 -20.87
CA TYR A 58 -10.64 -7.80 -21.06
C TYR A 58 -10.68 -6.45 -21.77
N PHE A 59 -9.62 -5.67 -21.60
CA PHE A 59 -9.46 -4.37 -22.23
C PHE A 59 -9.28 -4.49 -23.75
N ASP A 60 -8.52 -5.49 -24.20
CA ASP A 60 -8.22 -5.76 -25.59
C ASP A 60 -7.98 -7.26 -25.85
N ASP A 61 -7.69 -7.58 -27.12
CA ASP A 61 -7.45 -8.95 -27.59
C ASP A 61 -6.16 -9.57 -27.02
N GLN A 62 -5.24 -8.78 -26.44
CA GLN A 62 -4.05 -9.32 -25.79
C GLN A 62 -4.40 -10.01 -24.46
N LYS A 63 -5.54 -9.62 -23.85
CA LYS A 63 -6.07 -10.20 -22.61
C LYS A 63 -5.13 -10.08 -21.40
N ASP A 64 -4.19 -9.14 -21.45
CA ASP A 64 -3.34 -8.83 -20.30
C ASP A 64 -4.17 -8.12 -19.22
N PHE A 65 -4.88 -7.06 -19.61
CA PHE A 65 -5.60 -6.17 -18.69
C PHE A 65 -7.12 -6.33 -18.76
N LEU A 66 -7.78 -6.02 -17.65
CA LEU A 66 -9.24 -6.04 -17.54
C LEU A 66 -9.88 -4.78 -18.12
N SER A 67 -11.12 -4.91 -18.59
CA SER A 67 -11.92 -3.78 -19.07
C SER A 67 -12.16 -2.75 -17.96
N GLU A 68 -12.10 -1.46 -18.30
CA GLU A 68 -12.34 -0.36 -17.36
C GLU A 68 -13.76 -0.36 -16.75
N THR A 69 -14.72 -0.99 -17.43
CA THR A 69 -16.12 -1.02 -17.00
C THR A 69 -16.49 -2.29 -16.25
N LEU A 70 -15.53 -3.19 -16.05
CA LEU A 70 -15.74 -4.48 -15.38
C LEU A 70 -16.24 -4.28 -13.95
N ASN A 71 -17.24 -5.08 -13.58
CA ASN A 71 -17.64 -5.29 -12.20
C ASN A 71 -18.08 -6.75 -12.01
N LEU A 72 -18.03 -7.26 -10.78
CA LEU A 72 -18.33 -8.66 -10.48
C LEU A 72 -19.73 -9.10 -10.93
N GLU A 73 -20.71 -8.19 -11.00
CA GLU A 73 -22.07 -8.52 -11.45
C GLU A 73 -22.11 -8.91 -12.94
N MET A 74 -21.15 -8.45 -13.75
CA MET A 74 -21.04 -8.82 -15.17
C MET A 74 -20.62 -10.29 -15.36
N MET A 75 -19.99 -10.90 -14.36
CA MET A 75 -19.51 -12.29 -14.44
C MET A 75 -20.61 -13.32 -14.15
N LYS A 76 -21.62 -12.94 -13.36
CA LYS A 76 -22.77 -13.80 -13.01
C LYS A 76 -23.51 -14.38 -14.22
N PRO A 77 -23.98 -13.57 -15.20
CA PRO A 77 -24.69 -14.12 -16.36
C PRO A 77 -23.82 -15.06 -17.19
N ILE A 78 -22.51 -14.79 -17.28
CA ILE A 78 -21.55 -15.64 -17.99
C ILE A 78 -21.42 -16.99 -17.27
N GLN A 79 -21.31 -16.97 -15.94
CA GLN A 79 -21.28 -18.18 -15.12
C GLN A 79 -22.56 -19.01 -15.25
N GLU A 80 -23.73 -18.37 -15.31
CA GLU A 80 -25.00 -19.05 -15.57
C GLU A 80 -25.01 -19.73 -16.95
N GLU A 81 -24.48 -19.08 -17.98
CA GLU A 81 -24.39 -19.66 -19.33
C GLU A 81 -23.41 -20.85 -19.38
N ILE A 82 -22.25 -20.73 -18.72
CA ILE A 82 -21.28 -21.82 -18.57
C ILE A 82 -21.92 -22.99 -17.81
N ASN A 83 -22.77 -22.73 -16.81
CA ASN A 83 -23.43 -23.76 -16.04
C ASN A 83 -24.47 -24.57 -16.84
N LYS A 84 -25.00 -24.01 -17.94
CA LYS A 84 -25.86 -24.75 -18.90
C LYS A 84 -25.06 -25.75 -19.74
N LEU A 85 -23.74 -25.62 -19.80
CA LEU A 85 -22.88 -26.64 -20.41
C LEU A 85 -22.87 -27.91 -19.56
N ASN A 86 -22.75 -29.06 -20.22
CA ASN A 86 -22.68 -30.37 -19.56
C ASN A 86 -21.60 -30.38 -18.45
N GLU A 87 -21.99 -30.82 -17.26
CA GLU A 87 -21.23 -30.72 -16.00
C GLU A 87 -19.84 -31.39 -16.00
N SER A 88 -19.52 -32.22 -16.98
CA SER A 88 -18.26 -32.98 -17.04
C SER A 88 -17.45 -32.71 -18.31
N THR A 89 -17.66 -31.57 -18.96
CA THR A 89 -16.90 -31.21 -20.17
C THR A 89 -15.64 -30.44 -19.82
N SER A 90 -14.52 -30.81 -20.45
CA SER A 90 -13.26 -30.04 -20.39
C SER A 90 -13.46 -28.56 -20.72
N VAL A 91 -14.41 -28.25 -21.62
CA VAL A 91 -14.72 -26.88 -22.04
C VAL A 91 -15.40 -26.09 -20.92
N LYS A 92 -16.32 -26.69 -20.16
CA LYS A 92 -16.94 -26.03 -19.00
C LYS A 92 -15.87 -25.64 -17.98
N ASN A 93 -14.97 -26.56 -17.66
CA ASN A 93 -13.89 -26.31 -16.70
C ASN A 93 -12.96 -25.19 -17.20
N GLN A 94 -12.58 -25.21 -18.48
CA GLN A 94 -11.76 -24.15 -19.09
C GLN A 94 -12.41 -22.77 -18.94
N PHE A 95 -13.71 -22.62 -19.21
CA PHE A 95 -14.40 -21.35 -19.04
C PHE A 95 -14.54 -20.94 -17.57
N LEU A 96 -14.75 -21.88 -16.65
CA LEU A 96 -14.77 -21.60 -15.22
C LEU A 96 -13.40 -21.15 -14.71
N ASP A 97 -12.32 -21.77 -15.18
CA ASP A 97 -10.95 -21.40 -14.84
C ASP A 97 -10.62 -20.00 -15.37
N GLN A 98 -11.04 -19.66 -16.59
CA GLN A 98 -10.92 -18.30 -17.14
C GLN A 98 -11.68 -17.27 -16.31
N LEU A 99 -12.93 -17.55 -15.91
CA LEU A 99 -13.67 -16.63 -15.04
C LEU A 99 -12.99 -16.47 -13.68
N LYS A 100 -12.48 -17.55 -13.09
CA LYS A 100 -11.77 -17.49 -11.82
C LYS A 100 -10.47 -16.68 -11.91
N ASP A 101 -9.76 -16.78 -13.03
CA ASP A 101 -8.58 -15.95 -13.30
C ASP A 101 -8.96 -14.47 -13.40
N ILE A 102 -10.04 -14.13 -14.12
CA ILE A 102 -10.55 -12.76 -14.21
C ILE A 102 -10.99 -12.23 -12.84
N GLU A 103 -11.63 -13.06 -12.01
CA GLU A 103 -12.04 -12.70 -10.65
C GLU A 103 -10.81 -12.39 -9.78
N LEU A 104 -9.78 -13.24 -9.85
CA LEU A 104 -8.52 -13.02 -9.15
C LEU A 104 -7.83 -11.73 -9.60
N ARG A 105 -7.77 -11.46 -10.91
CA ARG A 105 -7.22 -10.22 -11.46
C ARG A 105 -8.03 -9.00 -10.99
N TYR A 106 -9.34 -9.10 -10.96
CA TYR A 106 -10.21 -8.01 -10.51
C TYR A 106 -9.99 -7.70 -9.03
N GLU A 107 -9.94 -8.73 -8.19
CA GLU A 107 -9.62 -8.60 -6.77
C GLU A 107 -8.22 -8.01 -6.54
N ALA A 108 -7.22 -8.47 -7.28
CA ALA A 108 -5.85 -7.96 -7.21
C ALA A 108 -5.77 -6.48 -7.62
N GLN A 109 -6.44 -6.10 -8.71
CA GLN A 109 -6.52 -4.72 -9.19
C GLN A 109 -7.11 -3.80 -8.11
N ILE A 110 -8.24 -4.19 -7.51
CA ILE A 110 -8.86 -3.41 -6.42
C ILE A 110 -7.91 -3.30 -5.23
N ALA A 111 -7.33 -4.43 -4.78
CA ALA A 111 -6.47 -4.46 -3.62
C ALA A 111 -5.23 -3.57 -3.77
N VAL A 112 -4.60 -3.58 -4.95
CA VAL A 112 -3.45 -2.72 -5.24
C VAL A 112 -3.85 -1.26 -5.41
N ASN A 113 -4.99 -0.97 -6.05
CA ASN A 113 -5.50 0.40 -6.18
C ASN A 113 -5.78 1.02 -4.81
N ASP A 114 -6.23 0.22 -3.82
CA ASP A 114 -6.52 0.68 -2.45
C ASP A 114 -5.27 1.09 -1.65
N PHE A 115 -4.04 0.85 -2.16
CA PHE A 115 -2.82 1.36 -1.54
C PHE A 115 -2.62 2.86 -1.73
N PHE A 116 -3.29 3.48 -2.70
CA PHE A 116 -2.99 4.83 -3.14
C PHE A 116 -4.05 5.85 -2.69
N GLN A 117 -3.64 7.10 -2.56
CA GLN A 117 -4.53 8.20 -2.21
C GLN A 117 -5.29 8.73 -3.42
N GLY A 118 -6.49 9.22 -3.16
CA GLY A 118 -7.29 9.95 -4.15
C GLY A 118 -8.28 9.05 -4.88
N THR A 119 -8.69 9.51 -6.06
CA THR A 119 -9.68 8.82 -6.91
C THR A 119 -9.06 8.24 -8.18
N GLU A 120 -7.75 8.46 -8.38
CA GLU A 120 -7.02 7.90 -9.51
C GLU A 120 -6.60 6.46 -9.16
N GLU A 121 -6.82 5.56 -10.09
CA GLU A 121 -6.48 4.15 -9.96
C GLU A 121 -5.06 3.91 -10.47
N ALA A 122 -4.28 3.12 -9.74
CA ALA A 122 -2.93 2.75 -10.16
C ALA A 122 -2.96 1.82 -11.37
N ILE A 123 -3.98 0.97 -11.48
CA ILE A 123 -4.26 0.14 -12.64
C ILE A 123 -5.70 0.43 -13.09
N ARG A 124 -5.83 0.89 -14.34
CA ARG A 124 -7.13 1.11 -14.99
C ARG A 124 -7.02 0.81 -16.48
N GLY A 125 -7.73 -0.20 -16.95
CA GLY A 125 -7.55 -0.69 -18.31
C GLY A 125 -6.09 -1.09 -18.52
N ASN A 126 -5.51 -0.70 -19.65
CA ASN A 126 -4.09 -0.92 -19.94
C ASN A 126 -3.13 0.16 -19.38
N GLN A 127 -3.62 1.08 -18.55
CA GLN A 127 -2.81 2.13 -17.95
C GLN A 127 -2.35 1.75 -16.55
N VAL A 128 -1.05 1.96 -16.29
CA VAL A 128 -0.42 1.74 -15.00
C VAL A 128 0.26 3.02 -14.54
N ASN A 129 -0.19 3.57 -13.42
CA ASN A 129 0.38 4.77 -12.80
C ASN A 129 1.19 4.40 -11.55
N GLU A 130 2.50 4.32 -11.72
CA GLU A 130 3.45 4.02 -10.65
C GLU A 130 3.89 5.25 -9.85
N GLU A 131 3.33 6.44 -10.09
CA GLU A 131 3.74 7.67 -9.39
C GLU A 131 2.72 8.15 -8.37
N LEU A 132 1.62 7.42 -8.19
CA LEU A 132 0.60 7.75 -7.20
C LEU A 132 1.18 7.76 -5.77
N MET A 133 0.63 8.67 -4.97
CA MET A 133 0.95 8.81 -3.55
C MET A 133 0.33 7.66 -2.77
N ILE A 134 1.11 7.05 -1.88
CA ILE A 134 0.65 5.97 -1.01
C ILE A 134 -0.22 6.57 0.11
N ARG A 135 -1.33 5.90 0.47
CA ARG A 135 -2.22 6.35 1.55
C ARG A 135 -1.56 6.35 2.92
N GLU A 136 -1.90 7.33 3.74
CA GLU A 136 -1.20 7.62 4.99
C GLU A 136 -1.44 6.58 6.08
N ASP A 137 -2.58 5.90 6.02
CA ASP A 137 -3.04 4.89 6.97
C ASP A 137 -2.70 3.46 6.52
N LEU A 138 -2.04 3.28 5.37
CA LEU A 138 -1.58 1.98 4.92
C LEU A 138 -0.49 1.45 5.86
N THR A 139 -0.64 0.20 6.27
CA THR A 139 0.32 -0.48 7.12
C THR A 139 1.10 -1.52 6.32
N LYS A 140 2.33 -1.82 6.77
CA LYS A 140 3.14 -2.90 6.19
C LYS A 140 2.42 -4.26 6.27
N GLU A 141 1.69 -4.51 7.35
CA GLU A 141 0.88 -5.73 7.52
C GLU A 141 -0.15 -5.87 6.40
N THR A 142 -0.92 -4.81 6.12
CA THR A 142 -1.89 -4.79 5.01
C THR A 142 -1.23 -5.05 3.65
N VAL A 143 -0.05 -4.48 3.40
CA VAL A 143 0.69 -4.71 2.15
C VAL A 143 1.12 -6.18 2.04
N LEU A 144 1.58 -6.78 3.13
CA LEU A 144 1.99 -8.18 3.17
C LEU A 144 0.81 -9.13 3.00
N GLU A 145 -0.37 -8.83 3.55
CA GLU A 145 -1.59 -9.61 3.33
C GLU A 145 -2.00 -9.61 1.85
N VAL A 146 -1.97 -8.44 1.20
CA VAL A 146 -2.25 -8.31 -0.24
C VAL A 146 -1.18 -9.05 -1.06
N LYS A 147 0.10 -8.97 -0.68
CA LYS A 147 1.19 -9.71 -1.33
C LYS A 147 0.99 -11.21 -1.22
N ASP A 148 0.68 -11.74 -0.03
CA ASP A 148 0.46 -13.18 0.16
C ASP A 148 -0.67 -13.71 -0.73
N LYS A 149 -1.74 -12.93 -0.90
CA LYS A 149 -2.91 -13.35 -1.68
C LYS A 149 -2.77 -13.13 -3.19
N TYR A 150 -2.14 -12.03 -3.63
CA TYR A 150 -2.21 -11.57 -5.02
C TYR A 150 -0.84 -11.37 -5.70
N TYR A 151 0.25 -11.85 -5.11
CA TYR A 151 1.55 -11.85 -5.79
C TYR A 151 1.65 -13.02 -6.77
N PHE A 152 1.88 -12.70 -8.04
CA PHE A 152 1.94 -13.68 -9.11
C PHE A 152 3.34 -14.28 -9.22
N ILE A 153 3.43 -15.60 -9.38
CA ILE A 153 4.70 -16.33 -9.51
C ILE A 153 4.68 -17.06 -10.85
N GLU A 154 5.80 -16.99 -11.58
CA GLU A 154 5.99 -17.75 -12.81
C GLU A 154 5.76 -19.23 -12.55
N LYS A 155 4.86 -19.82 -13.35
CA LYS A 155 4.56 -21.25 -13.28
C LYS A 155 5.38 -21.98 -14.34
N MET A 156 5.68 -23.25 -14.08
CA MET A 156 6.23 -24.12 -15.13
C MET A 156 5.08 -24.69 -15.95
N ASP A 157 5.20 -24.63 -17.26
CA ASP A 157 4.41 -25.47 -18.16
C ASP A 157 4.83 -26.93 -17.93
N GLU A 158 3.96 -27.73 -17.32
CA GLU A 158 4.24 -29.14 -17.00
C GLU A 158 4.43 -30.00 -18.25
N GLU A 159 3.88 -29.60 -19.40
CA GLU A 159 3.96 -30.37 -20.64
C GLU A 159 5.25 -30.05 -21.41
N ASN A 160 5.69 -28.78 -21.38
CA ASN A 160 6.85 -28.31 -22.15
C ASN A 160 8.11 -28.04 -21.31
N GLU A 161 8.01 -28.10 -19.98
CA GLU A 161 9.08 -27.77 -19.02
C GLU A 161 9.67 -26.36 -19.23
N VAL A 162 8.84 -25.41 -19.69
CA VAL A 162 9.23 -24.01 -19.92
C VAL A 162 8.50 -23.10 -18.94
N PRO A 163 9.16 -22.07 -18.35
CA PRO A 163 8.48 -21.07 -17.56
C PRO A 163 7.41 -20.35 -18.38
N ILE A 164 6.21 -20.26 -17.83
CA ILE A 164 5.15 -19.38 -18.30
C ILE A 164 5.47 -18.00 -17.73
N GLU A 165 5.94 -17.10 -18.58
CA GLU A 165 6.21 -15.72 -18.19
C GLU A 165 4.92 -15.04 -17.73
N LEU A 166 5.05 -14.23 -16.68
CA LEU A 166 3.97 -13.37 -16.24
C LEU A 166 3.58 -12.38 -17.35
N ASP A 167 2.28 -12.13 -17.49
CA ASP A 167 1.80 -11.11 -18.43
C ASP A 167 1.99 -9.68 -17.89
N ASN A 168 1.60 -8.68 -18.68
CA ASN A 168 1.79 -7.28 -18.31
C ASN A 168 0.98 -6.84 -17.09
N PHE A 169 -0.19 -7.43 -16.84
CA PHE A 169 -1.00 -7.13 -15.66
C PHE A 169 -0.34 -7.72 -14.42
N GLU A 170 0.01 -9.01 -14.45
CA GLU A 170 0.65 -9.70 -13.33
C GLU A 170 1.97 -9.02 -12.94
N LYS A 171 2.80 -8.66 -13.94
CA LYS A 171 4.04 -7.89 -13.72
C LYS A 171 3.77 -6.52 -13.08
N SER A 172 2.68 -5.86 -13.47
CA SER A 172 2.32 -4.53 -12.95
C SER A 172 1.81 -4.60 -11.51
N VAL A 173 0.97 -5.59 -11.19
CA VAL A 173 0.54 -5.87 -9.82
C VAL A 173 1.74 -6.12 -8.91
N ASN A 174 2.63 -7.06 -9.28
CA ASN A 174 3.81 -7.38 -8.47
C ASN A 174 4.69 -6.16 -8.23
N ARG A 175 4.97 -5.37 -9.27
CA ARG A 175 5.79 -4.16 -9.18
C ARG A 175 5.17 -3.09 -8.28
N LEU A 176 3.85 -2.89 -8.33
CA LEU A 176 3.19 -1.92 -7.45
C LEU A 176 3.22 -2.39 -5.99
N ILE A 177 3.00 -3.69 -5.73
CA ILE A 177 3.15 -4.29 -4.40
C ILE A 177 4.59 -4.09 -3.90
N ASP A 178 5.60 -4.46 -4.68
CA ASP A 178 7.01 -4.37 -4.29
C ASP A 178 7.46 -2.91 -4.07
N ARG A 179 6.95 -1.96 -4.87
CA ARG A 179 7.19 -0.52 -4.66
C ARG A 179 6.64 -0.05 -3.33
N VAL A 180 5.40 -0.44 -3.01
CA VAL A 180 4.73 0.00 -1.78
C VAL A 180 5.38 -0.66 -0.56
N GLU A 181 5.70 -1.95 -0.62
CA GLU A 181 6.44 -2.66 0.43
C GLU A 181 7.82 -2.02 0.67
N GLY A 182 8.57 -1.77 -0.40
CA GLY A 182 9.86 -1.08 -0.33
C GLY A 182 9.73 0.28 0.34
N SER A 183 8.68 1.04 0.00
CA SER A 183 8.38 2.33 0.65
C SER A 183 8.12 2.17 2.16
N MET A 184 7.41 1.12 2.58
CA MET A 184 7.17 0.82 4.01
C MET A 184 8.45 0.47 4.76
N ASP A 185 9.37 -0.26 4.12
CA ASP A 185 10.69 -0.53 4.70
C ASP A 185 11.49 0.75 4.93
N GLU A 186 11.40 1.72 4.01
CA GLU A 186 12.06 3.02 4.18
C GLU A 186 11.51 3.77 5.40
N VAL A 187 10.20 3.67 5.66
CA VAL A 187 9.56 4.26 6.84
C VAL A 187 10.10 3.65 8.13
N GLU A 188 10.21 2.33 8.19
CA GLU A 188 10.73 1.62 9.37
C GLU A 188 12.19 1.97 9.62
N GLU A 189 13.00 2.02 8.57
CA GLU A 189 14.41 2.42 8.66
C GLU A 189 14.55 3.88 9.13
N LEU A 190 13.78 4.80 8.55
CA LEU A 190 13.79 6.22 8.92
C LEU A 190 13.42 6.43 10.39
N ASN A 191 12.40 5.71 10.87
CA ASN A 191 12.04 5.71 12.29
C ASN A 191 13.14 5.15 13.18
N THR A 192 13.83 4.11 12.72
CA THR A 192 14.94 3.48 13.46
C THR A 192 16.14 4.42 13.55
N LEU A 193 16.51 5.07 12.46
CA LEU A 193 17.58 6.08 12.41
C LEU A 193 17.27 7.24 13.35
N PHE A 194 16.04 7.77 13.32
CA PHE A 194 15.68 8.89 14.18
C PHE A 194 15.62 8.50 15.67
N LYS A 195 15.08 7.31 16.00
CA LYS A 195 15.15 6.77 17.37
C LYS A 195 16.59 6.60 17.84
N ALA A 196 17.53 6.26 16.95
CA ALA A 196 18.95 6.16 17.29
C ALA A 196 19.52 7.55 17.62
N VAL A 197 19.14 8.61 16.89
CA VAL A 197 19.49 9.99 17.23
C VAL A 197 18.98 10.35 18.63
N GLU A 198 17.68 10.12 18.90
CA GLU A 198 17.04 10.49 20.18
C GLU A 198 17.64 9.78 21.40
N LYS A 199 18.26 8.61 21.20
CA LYS A 199 18.94 7.86 22.26
C LYS A 199 20.31 8.44 22.61
N ILE A 200 20.90 9.27 21.76
CA ILE A 200 22.19 9.90 22.06
C ILE A 200 21.94 11.08 22.99
N GLU A 201 22.54 11.03 24.18
CA GLU A 201 22.47 12.12 25.13
C GLU A 201 23.16 13.38 24.58
N ILE A 202 22.48 14.53 24.69
CA ILE A 202 23.01 15.83 24.25
C ILE A 202 23.97 16.38 25.32
N VAL A 203 25.22 15.94 25.24
CA VAL A 203 26.33 16.35 26.13
C VAL A 203 27.59 16.62 25.31
N ASP A 204 28.52 17.38 25.91
CA ASP A 204 29.85 17.59 25.35
C ASP A 204 30.55 16.23 25.09
N GLY A 205 31.13 16.08 23.91
CA GLY A 205 31.70 14.82 23.41
C GLY A 205 30.75 13.90 22.62
N ASN A 206 29.42 14.09 22.68
CA ASN A 206 28.46 13.33 21.85
C ASN A 206 27.90 14.15 20.67
N ILE A 207 28.11 15.47 20.64
CA ILE A 207 27.61 16.38 19.58
C ILE A 207 27.98 15.89 18.18
N GLY A 208 29.23 15.48 17.95
CA GLY A 208 29.66 14.95 16.65
C GLY A 208 28.98 13.63 16.25
N LYS A 209 28.66 12.77 17.22
CA LYS A 209 27.90 11.53 16.96
C LYS A 209 26.44 11.83 16.60
N ILE A 210 25.83 12.81 17.27
CA ILE A 210 24.48 13.29 16.95
C ILE A 210 24.47 13.82 15.52
N ALA A 211 25.46 14.63 15.13
CA ALA A 211 25.54 15.17 13.77
C ALA A 211 25.68 14.10 12.69
N GLN A 212 26.53 13.09 12.92
CA GLN A 212 26.65 11.95 12.00
C GLN A 212 25.36 11.14 11.89
N ALA A 213 24.65 10.93 13.00
CA ALA A 213 23.38 10.21 13.01
C ALA A 213 22.26 11.01 12.31
N MET A 214 22.20 12.33 12.58
CA MET A 214 21.27 13.25 11.90
C MET A 214 21.53 13.34 10.41
N HIS A 215 22.80 13.36 9.98
CA HIS A 215 23.14 13.33 8.55
C HIS A 215 22.56 12.11 7.84
N LYS A 216 22.74 10.91 8.42
CA LYS A 216 22.18 9.67 7.86
C LYS A 216 20.66 9.70 7.82
N PHE A 217 20.03 10.22 8.87
CA PHE A 217 18.60 10.41 8.92
C PHE A 217 18.11 11.37 7.82
N ASP A 218 18.73 12.54 7.67
CA ASP A 218 18.35 13.55 6.68
C ASP A 218 18.50 13.00 5.24
N GLN A 219 19.56 12.23 4.97
CA GLN A 219 19.74 11.55 3.67
C GLN A 219 18.58 10.60 3.36
N ARG A 220 18.14 9.82 4.35
CA ARG A 220 17.02 8.88 4.19
C ARG A 220 15.68 9.61 4.11
N LEU A 221 15.51 10.69 4.86
CA LEU A 221 14.32 11.52 4.86
C LEU A 221 14.04 12.10 3.47
N LEU A 222 15.07 12.54 2.75
CA LEU A 222 14.91 13.06 1.38
C LEU A 222 14.41 12.01 0.37
N GLN A 223 14.71 10.72 0.59
CA GLN A 223 14.29 9.64 -0.32
C GLN A 223 12.78 9.39 -0.26
N VAL A 224 12.14 9.60 0.91
CA VAL A 224 10.70 9.41 1.11
C VAL A 224 9.85 10.66 0.79
N GLN A 225 10.48 11.77 0.39
CA GLN A 225 9.82 13.07 0.22
C GLN A 225 8.66 13.04 -0.79
N ASN A 226 8.84 12.31 -1.90
CA ASN A 226 7.88 12.29 -3.00
C ASN A 226 6.84 11.17 -2.87
N SER A 227 7.24 10.00 -2.32
CA SER A 227 6.37 8.83 -2.18
C SER A 227 5.41 8.95 -0.98
N LEU A 228 5.86 9.59 0.10
CA LEU A 228 5.14 9.70 1.38
C LEU A 228 5.24 11.13 1.96
N PRO A 229 4.66 12.15 1.30
CA PRO A 229 4.87 13.56 1.65
C PRO A 229 4.38 13.95 3.05
N SER A 230 3.36 13.28 3.57
CA SER A 230 2.87 13.52 4.94
C SER A 230 3.77 12.93 6.00
N LEU A 231 4.30 11.72 5.78
CA LEU A 231 5.32 11.14 6.64
C LEU A 231 6.58 11.99 6.64
N TYR A 232 7.04 12.43 5.45
CA TYR A 232 8.16 13.35 5.31
C TYR A 232 7.96 14.55 6.24
N LYS A 233 6.82 15.25 6.12
CA LYS A 233 6.50 16.42 6.97
C LYS A 233 6.49 16.08 8.46
N LYS A 234 5.93 14.93 8.84
CA LYS A 234 5.87 14.50 10.25
C LYS A 234 7.26 14.25 10.83
N MET A 235 8.12 13.56 10.08
CA MET A 235 9.49 13.23 10.49
C MET A 235 10.40 14.46 10.46
N ASP A 236 10.24 15.34 9.47
CA ASP A 236 10.94 16.61 9.36
C ASP A 236 10.63 17.52 10.56
N LYS A 237 9.34 17.69 10.90
CA LYS A 237 8.93 18.44 12.09
C LYS A 237 9.48 17.85 13.39
N ARG A 238 9.55 16.52 13.48
CA ARG A 238 10.15 15.84 14.64
C ARG A 238 11.65 16.11 14.75
N ALA A 239 12.35 16.12 13.62
CA ALA A 239 13.76 16.48 13.52
C ALA A 239 14.02 17.94 13.90
N ASP A 240 13.15 18.86 13.50
CA ASP A 240 13.24 20.27 13.90
C ASP A 240 13.07 20.45 15.41
N ASN A 241 12.08 19.79 16.00
CA ASN A 241 11.87 19.82 17.46
C ASN A 241 13.09 19.28 18.22
N TYR A 242 13.70 18.19 17.73
CA TYR A 242 14.93 17.65 18.30
C TYR A 242 16.10 18.63 18.15
N THR A 243 16.23 19.24 16.97
CA THR A 243 17.26 20.24 16.67
C THR A 243 17.16 21.43 17.63
N ALA A 244 15.97 21.99 17.83
CA ALA A 244 15.75 23.08 18.79
C ALA A 244 16.18 22.69 20.22
N LYS A 245 15.82 21.48 20.68
CA LYS A 245 16.25 20.96 21.99
C LYS A 245 17.78 20.83 22.07
N MET A 246 18.42 20.41 20.99
CA MET A 246 19.88 20.33 20.91
C MET A 246 20.51 21.71 21.04
N ILE A 247 20.06 22.71 20.28
CA ILE A 247 20.59 24.09 20.37
C ILE A 247 20.52 24.61 21.81
N GLN A 248 19.37 24.45 22.48
CA GLN A 248 19.22 24.88 23.88
C GLN A 248 20.24 24.23 24.82
N LYS A 249 20.43 22.91 24.69
CA LYS A 249 21.38 22.16 25.52
C LYS A 249 22.83 22.55 25.24
N VAL A 250 23.17 22.77 23.98
CA VAL A 250 24.51 23.25 23.59
C VAL A 250 24.75 24.66 24.16
N ALA A 251 23.76 25.55 24.09
CA ALA A 251 23.87 26.90 24.66
C ALA A 251 24.07 26.88 26.18
N GLU A 252 23.42 25.96 26.89
CA GLU A 252 23.66 25.73 28.32
C GLU A 252 25.11 25.32 28.62
N ILE A 253 25.70 24.45 27.79
CA ILE A 253 27.11 24.05 27.94
C ILE A 253 28.05 25.23 27.66
N ALA A 254 27.76 26.00 26.60
CA ALA A 254 28.58 27.12 26.16
C ALA A 254 28.73 28.21 27.24
N LYS A 255 27.73 28.40 28.09
CA LYS A 255 27.81 29.33 29.24
C LYS A 255 28.97 29.02 30.18
N ASN A 256 29.41 27.77 30.25
CA ASN A 256 30.43 27.30 31.18
C ASN A 256 31.78 27.04 30.50
N VAL A 257 31.85 27.11 29.17
CA VAL A 257 33.04 26.77 28.38
C VAL A 257 33.34 27.90 27.39
N PRO A 258 34.38 28.73 27.64
CA PRO A 258 34.76 29.78 26.71
C PRO A 258 35.04 29.23 25.31
N GLN A 259 34.59 29.94 24.28
CA GLN A 259 34.78 29.59 22.86
C GLN A 259 34.13 28.26 22.41
N TYR A 260 33.22 27.68 23.22
CA TYR A 260 32.59 26.39 22.92
C TYR A 260 31.82 26.38 21.59
N TYR A 261 31.25 27.51 21.18
CA TYR A 261 30.61 27.65 19.87
C TYR A 261 31.54 27.23 18.72
N GLN A 262 32.81 27.67 18.75
CA GLN A 262 33.77 27.36 17.69
C GLN A 262 34.12 25.87 17.64
N LEU A 263 34.09 25.19 18.80
CA LEU A 263 34.30 23.74 18.87
C LEU A 263 33.08 22.97 18.34
N VAL A 264 31.89 23.42 18.72
CA VAL A 264 30.63 22.76 18.38
C VAL A 264 30.27 22.93 16.92
N ILE A 265 30.47 24.10 16.33
CA ILE A 265 30.11 24.33 14.92
C ILE A 265 30.85 23.35 14.01
N THR A 266 32.15 23.12 14.25
CA THR A 266 32.93 22.10 13.53
C THR A 266 32.46 20.68 13.82
N SER A 267 31.96 20.41 15.03
CA SER A 267 31.43 19.10 15.39
C SER A 267 30.11 18.77 14.71
N VAL A 268 29.31 19.78 14.35
CA VAL A 268 28.01 19.58 13.69
C VAL A 268 28.05 19.63 12.17
N GLU A 269 29.16 20.03 11.57
CA GLU A 269 29.38 20.10 10.10
C GLU A 269 28.81 18.90 9.31
N PRO A 270 28.89 17.63 9.78
CA PRO A 270 28.29 16.51 9.06
C PRO A 270 26.78 16.67 8.81
N SER A 271 26.04 17.31 9.71
CA SER A 271 24.61 17.59 9.53
C SER A 271 24.41 19.03 9.11
N LYS A 272 23.96 19.22 7.87
CA LYS A 272 23.57 20.54 7.37
C LYS A 272 22.49 21.17 8.26
N ARG A 273 21.46 20.41 8.64
CA ARG A 273 20.37 20.89 9.51
C ARG A 273 20.89 21.46 10.83
N LEU A 274 21.80 20.75 11.51
CA LEU A 274 22.35 21.21 12.78
C LEU A 274 23.32 22.38 12.61
N THR A 275 24.07 22.40 11.51
CA THR A 275 24.97 23.51 11.16
C THR A 275 24.18 24.79 10.94
N ASP A 276 23.18 24.75 10.04
CA ASP A 276 22.30 25.87 9.75
C ASP A 276 21.62 26.38 11.03
N ALA A 277 21.08 25.46 11.85
CA ALA A 277 20.43 25.82 13.12
C ALA A 277 21.38 26.47 14.14
N LEU A 278 22.65 26.05 14.22
CA LEU A 278 23.63 26.67 15.13
C LEU A 278 24.04 28.06 14.66
N GLU A 279 24.21 28.25 13.34
CA GLU A 279 24.54 29.56 12.76
C GLU A 279 23.41 30.58 12.96
N GLU A 280 22.15 30.14 12.76
CA GLU A 280 20.96 30.97 12.97
C GLU A 280 20.79 31.41 14.43
N ASN A 281 21.31 30.63 15.38
CA ASN A 281 21.18 30.87 16.82
C ASN A 281 22.50 31.28 17.47
N ARG A 282 23.45 31.82 16.69
CA ARG A 282 24.80 32.17 17.15
C ARG A 282 24.81 33.15 18.33
N ASP A 283 23.85 34.06 18.39
CA ASP A 283 23.66 35.05 19.45
C ASP A 283 23.46 34.42 20.84
N LEU A 284 22.89 33.21 20.91
CA LEU A 284 22.73 32.46 22.16
C LEU A 284 24.08 32.04 22.79
N PHE A 285 25.18 32.17 22.05
CA PHE A 285 26.52 31.72 22.42
C PHE A 285 27.51 32.86 22.64
N GLU A 286 27.12 34.11 22.39
CA GLU A 286 27.95 35.27 22.67
C GLU A 286 27.98 35.56 24.17
N VAL A 287 29.17 35.50 24.77
CA VAL A 287 29.36 35.86 26.18
C VAL A 287 29.25 37.38 26.27
N VAL A 288 28.20 37.89 26.92
CA VAL A 288 28.17 39.29 27.35
C VAL A 288 29.33 39.47 28.34
N GLU A 289 30.41 40.13 27.91
CA GLU A 289 31.45 40.56 28.82
C GLU A 289 30.84 41.54 29.82
N ALA A 290 30.43 41.02 31.00
CA ALA A 290 30.13 41.87 32.12
C ALA A 290 31.43 42.55 32.53
N SER A 291 31.49 43.86 32.32
CA SER A 291 32.62 44.75 32.59
C SER A 291 33.43 44.31 33.80
N THR A 292 34.69 43.98 33.54
CA THR A 292 35.71 43.65 34.51
C THR A 292 35.79 44.74 35.58
N ILE A 293 35.31 44.45 36.79
CA ILE A 293 35.68 45.20 37.99
C ILE A 293 37.06 44.68 38.39
N GLU A 294 38.12 45.44 38.08
CA GLU A 294 39.27 45.66 38.97
C GLU A 294 40.39 46.45 38.29
N SER A 295 40.56 47.70 38.72
CA SER A 295 41.87 48.19 39.16
C SER A 295 41.65 49.42 40.04
N VAL A 296 41.68 49.18 41.35
CA VAL A 296 41.84 50.23 42.36
C VAL A 296 43.27 50.76 42.24
N GLU A 297 43.45 51.87 41.54
CA GLU A 297 44.60 52.75 41.78
C GLU A 297 44.12 53.98 42.55
N VAL A 298 44.55 54.06 43.81
CA VAL A 298 44.37 55.22 44.67
C VAL A 298 45.36 56.30 44.24
N SER A 299 44.86 57.44 43.79
CA SER A 299 45.53 58.73 43.96
C SER A 299 44.50 59.85 44.13
N GLN A 300 44.59 60.50 45.29
CA GLN A 300 43.78 61.64 45.71
C GLN A 300 44.22 62.93 44.98
N THR A 301 43.28 63.78 44.56
CA THR A 301 43.18 65.22 44.96
C THR A 301 41.94 65.93 44.36
N ILE A 302 41.00 66.31 45.26
CA ILE A 302 40.31 67.63 45.45
C ILE A 302 39.41 68.22 44.32
N PRO A 303 38.26 68.88 44.67
CA PRO A 303 37.01 68.78 43.93
C PRO A 303 36.62 70.04 43.13
N GLN A 304 35.67 69.90 42.20
CA GLN A 304 34.88 71.03 41.73
C GLN A 304 33.47 70.59 41.27
N ASP A 305 32.47 71.22 41.88
CA ASP A 305 31.05 71.19 41.53
C ASP A 305 30.81 71.63 40.06
N THR A 306 29.81 71.08 39.36
CA THR A 306 28.43 71.60 39.27
C THR A 306 27.63 70.87 38.16
N GLN A 307 26.49 70.27 38.55
CA GLN A 307 25.16 70.24 37.90
C GLN A 307 24.86 69.58 36.52
N THR A 308 24.00 68.55 36.62
CA THR A 308 22.78 68.21 35.85
C THR A 308 22.78 68.18 34.32
N SER A 309 22.47 66.98 33.79
CA SER A 309 21.49 66.84 32.71
C SER A 309 20.84 65.47 32.79
N SER A 310 19.51 65.47 32.95
CA SER A 310 18.65 64.30 32.82
C SER A 310 18.67 63.80 31.38
N ASN A 311 18.60 62.48 31.17
CA ASN A 311 17.71 61.92 30.17
C ASN A 311 17.39 60.47 30.52
N ASP A 312 16.10 60.26 30.76
CA ASP A 312 15.44 58.98 30.71
C ASP A 312 15.71 58.31 29.36
N TYR A 313 16.20 57.08 29.38
CA TYR A 313 16.01 56.15 28.27
C TYR A 313 15.09 55.04 28.74
N TYR A 314 13.85 55.14 28.25
CA TYR A 314 12.88 54.06 28.18
C TYR A 314 13.52 52.82 27.56
N TYR A 315 13.31 51.68 28.20
CA TYR A 315 13.54 50.37 27.60
C TYR A 315 12.24 49.96 26.90
N GLU A 316 12.26 49.82 25.57
CA GLU A 316 11.22 49.09 24.84
C GLU A 316 11.72 47.65 24.62
N GLU A 317 10.97 46.68 25.13
CA GLU A 317 11.16 45.27 24.78
C GLU A 317 10.94 45.09 23.27
N PRO A 318 11.78 44.31 22.56
CA PRO A 318 11.43 43.88 21.22
C PRO A 318 10.24 42.92 21.28
N GLU A 319 9.17 43.25 20.56
CA GLU A 319 8.03 42.36 20.37
C GLU A 319 8.46 41.14 19.53
N ASN A 320 8.58 39.99 20.20
CA ASN A 320 8.76 38.70 19.53
C ASN A 320 7.40 38.22 19.02
N SER A 321 7.23 38.17 17.70
CA SER A 321 6.08 37.55 17.03
C SER A 321 6.25 36.03 16.90
N TRP A 322 6.31 35.33 18.03
CA TRP A 322 6.13 33.87 18.08
C TRP A 322 5.27 33.52 19.28
N THR A 323 4.00 33.19 19.00
CA THR A 323 3.07 32.64 19.99
C THR A 323 3.53 31.25 20.40
N ASN A 324 3.94 31.15 21.66
CA ASN A 324 4.17 29.90 22.37
C ASN A 324 2.88 29.05 22.35
N PRO A 325 2.90 27.76 21.95
CA PRO A 325 1.80 26.87 22.27
C PRO A 325 1.77 26.62 23.79
N ASP A 326 0.63 26.92 24.41
CA ASP A 326 0.35 26.79 25.84
C ASP A 326 0.72 25.40 26.39
N PRO A 327 1.52 25.27 27.47
CA PRO A 327 1.89 23.99 28.06
C PRO A 327 0.80 23.36 28.95
N ASN A 328 -0.40 23.94 29.06
CA ASN A 328 -1.47 23.37 29.88
C ASN A 328 -2.58 22.69 29.04
N PRO A 329 -2.83 21.38 29.21
CA PRO A 329 -4.06 20.78 28.72
C PRO A 329 -5.26 21.31 29.53
N PRO A 330 -6.47 21.40 28.93
CA PRO A 330 -7.65 21.81 29.67
C PRO A 330 -7.96 20.80 30.79
N THR A 331 -7.96 21.27 32.03
CA THR A 331 -8.57 20.56 33.16
C THR A 331 -10.06 20.37 32.86
N THR A 332 -10.46 19.14 32.62
CA THR A 332 -11.86 18.77 32.45
C THR A 332 -12.46 18.53 33.83
N ASN A 333 -13.43 19.36 34.21
CA ASN A 333 -14.30 19.11 35.36
C ASN A 333 -14.96 17.73 35.18
N THR A 334 -14.67 16.81 36.10
CA THR A 334 -15.37 15.52 36.21
C THR A 334 -16.73 15.79 36.83
N GLN A 335 -17.79 15.68 36.01
CA GLN A 335 -19.16 15.58 36.46
C GLN A 335 -19.52 14.09 36.46
N GLU A 336 -19.81 13.54 37.64
CA GLU A 336 -20.22 12.15 37.84
C GLU A 336 -21.54 11.84 37.10
N SER A 337 -21.56 10.77 36.31
CA SER A 337 -22.77 10.04 35.91
C SER A 337 -22.43 8.64 35.39
N PRO A 338 -23.37 7.68 35.48
CA PRO A 338 -23.11 6.34 35.97
C PRO A 338 -22.53 5.41 34.90
N GLY A 339 -21.71 4.47 35.38
CA GLY A 339 -20.86 3.61 34.56
C GLY A 339 -21.62 2.64 33.64
N PRO A 340 -20.95 2.15 32.58
CA PRO A 340 -21.43 1.03 31.79
C PRO A 340 -21.11 -0.29 32.51
N VAL A 341 -22.12 -1.14 32.59
CA VAL A 341 -22.07 -2.51 33.07
C VAL A 341 -21.09 -3.30 32.18
N GLU A 342 -20.14 -3.95 32.83
CA GLU A 342 -19.20 -4.92 32.26
C GLU A 342 -19.98 -6.17 31.80
N PRO A 343 -19.91 -6.58 30.51
CA PRO A 343 -20.40 -7.90 30.12
C PRO A 343 -19.38 -8.96 30.57
N GLU A 344 -19.84 -9.91 31.37
CA GLU A 344 -19.09 -11.06 31.86
C GLU A 344 -18.40 -11.83 30.71
N PRO A 345 -17.18 -12.33 30.90
CA PRO A 345 -16.57 -13.27 29.97
C PRO A 345 -17.27 -14.63 30.10
N ASN A 346 -17.98 -15.04 29.05
CA ASN A 346 -18.41 -16.42 28.90
C ASN A 346 -17.18 -17.32 28.77
N GLU A 347 -16.94 -18.15 29.80
CA GLU A 347 -16.09 -19.33 29.72
C GLU A 347 -16.58 -20.23 28.56
N PRO A 348 -15.73 -20.61 27.59
CA PRO A 348 -15.99 -21.79 26.80
C PRO A 348 -15.69 -23.04 27.61
N GLU A 349 -16.73 -23.85 27.82
CA GLU A 349 -16.62 -25.21 28.37
C GLU A 349 -15.55 -26.02 27.63
N ALA A 350 -14.69 -26.67 28.39
CA ALA A 350 -13.73 -27.65 27.91
C ALA A 350 -14.48 -28.87 27.32
N THR A 351 -14.37 -29.07 26.01
CA THR A 351 -14.67 -30.36 25.39
C THR A 351 -13.41 -31.21 25.34
N ALA A 352 -13.54 -32.40 25.90
CA ALA A 352 -12.49 -33.37 26.13
C ALA A 352 -11.88 -33.91 24.84
N ASP A 353 -10.58 -34.17 24.91
CA ASP A 353 -9.78 -34.97 24.00
C ASP A 353 -10.47 -36.28 23.61
N TYR A 354 -10.57 -36.53 22.30
CA TYR A 354 -10.55 -37.89 21.77
C TYR A 354 -9.38 -38.01 20.79
N TYR A 355 -8.32 -38.64 21.29
CA TYR A 355 -7.36 -39.39 20.50
C TYR A 355 -8.12 -40.37 19.58
N ASN A 356 -7.82 -40.36 18.29
CA ASN A 356 -7.81 -41.62 17.56
C ASN A 356 -6.72 -41.64 16.47
N ASN A 357 -5.82 -42.60 16.64
CA ASN A 357 -4.92 -43.12 15.63
C ASN A 357 -5.69 -43.58 14.40
N SER A 358 -5.11 -43.37 13.23
CA SER A 358 -4.97 -44.47 12.27
C SER A 358 -3.96 -44.12 11.19
N ASP A 359 -2.87 -44.88 11.19
CA ASP A 359 -2.10 -45.23 10.00
C ASP A 359 -3.04 -45.61 8.85
N TYR A 360 -2.84 -45.02 7.66
CA TYR A 360 -2.74 -45.69 6.35
C TYR A 360 -2.42 -44.68 5.25
#